data_AF-R5Y8K6-F1
#
_entry.id   AF-R5Y8K6-F1
#
_cell.length_a   1.000
_cell.length_b   1.000
_cell.length_c   1.000
_cell.angle_alpha   90.00
_cell.angle_beta   90.00
_cell.angle_gamma   90.00
#
_symmetry.space_group_name_H-M   'P 1'
#
loop_
_entity.id
_entity.type
_entity.pdbx_description
1 polymer ?
#
loop_
_entity_poly.entity_id
_entity_poly.type
_entity_poly.pdbx_seq_one_letter_code
_entity_poly.pdbx_strand_id
1 'polypeptide(L)'
;MNKFKKILYIVTRPYAMNYLTGNLGNVVEDEEKLTCYVKRSKVKKKDYNYTIACFGIGENKDRKKIEKAYKLDKPICYVIDGLEFKKHQVYVFGYNDCEVIIKNCSFGLDLCVHVNGKCTLDNTDIKTFSYLSINANELVVKNMSSDQIEVMRSKSHIGFGASDKIDVIDSNIGNKKKNIRVSFTATNELNISNSNITGKEVECESSVINVDESSSLTATDKVTLKTNDFNPININAPIIVLNGEEIANEKETVVFKKITDPLSLKRLELVNLLKRVKNECESINLEKVSEYKEELDVQPISKVLKR
;
A
#
# COMPACT_ATOMS: atom_id res chain seq x y z
N MET A 1 36.20 25.39 23.03
CA MET A 1 35.69 24.36 23.97
C MET A 1 36.87 23.81 24.76
N ASN A 2 36.85 23.77 26.09
CA ASN A 2 37.98 23.25 26.87
C ASN A 2 38.10 21.71 26.73
N LYS A 3 39.28 21.15 27.08
CA LYS A 3 39.60 19.72 26.89
C LYS A 3 38.56 18.79 27.53
N PHE A 4 38.07 19.12 28.72
CA PHE A 4 37.05 18.36 29.44
C PHE A 4 35.70 18.34 28.70
N LYS A 5 35.20 19.50 28.25
CA LYS A 5 33.96 19.60 27.47
C LYS A 5 34.06 18.83 26.15
N LYS A 6 35.24 18.83 25.51
CA LYS A 6 35.49 18.05 24.28
C LYS A 6 35.42 16.54 24.55
N ILE A 7 36.06 16.06 25.62
CA ILE A 7 36.00 14.64 26.02
C ILE A 7 34.56 14.24 26.36
N LEU A 8 33.86 15.05 27.17
CA LEU A 8 32.48 14.78 27.54
C LEU A 8 31.58 14.67 26.30
N TYR A 9 31.70 15.63 25.37
CA TYR A 9 30.95 15.62 24.11
C TYR A 9 31.19 14.34 23.29
N ILE A 10 32.44 13.92 23.14
CA ILE A 10 32.81 12.71 22.40
C ILE A 10 32.19 11.46 23.05
N VAL A 11 32.22 11.39 24.39
CA VAL A 11 31.68 10.25 25.14
C VAL A 11 30.15 10.22 25.12
N THR A 12 29.47 11.38 25.19
CA THR A 12 28.00 11.44 25.27
C THR A 12 27.30 11.45 23.92
N ARG A 13 27.96 11.86 22.82
CA ARG A 13 27.36 11.89 21.47
C ARG A 13 26.78 10.53 21.04
N PRO A 14 27.46 9.37 21.24
CA PRO A 14 26.88 8.07 20.92
C PRO A 14 25.59 7.75 21.69
N TYR A 15 25.48 8.19 22.95
CA TYR A 15 24.26 8.01 23.74
C TYR A 15 23.13 8.90 23.21
N ALA A 16 23.44 10.11 22.77
CA ALA A 16 22.47 10.99 22.11
C ALA A 16 21.93 10.36 20.83
N MET A 17 22.79 9.80 19.97
CA MET A 17 22.37 9.08 18.77
C MET A 17 21.43 7.91 19.11
N ASN A 18 21.83 7.06 20.07
CA ASN A 18 20.98 5.95 20.51
C ASN A 18 19.64 6.40 21.08
N TYR A 19 19.61 7.50 21.83
CA TYR A 19 18.37 8.07 22.35
C TYR A 19 17.43 8.52 21.22
N LEU A 20 17.96 9.24 20.23
CA LEU A 20 17.18 9.70 19.07
C LEU A 20 16.61 8.52 18.27
N THR A 21 17.33 7.41 18.20
CA THR A 21 16.88 6.19 17.52
C THR A 21 16.12 5.20 18.42
N GLY A 22 15.64 5.64 19.59
CA GLY A 22 14.82 4.84 20.49
C GLY A 22 15.53 3.65 21.15
N ASN A 23 16.87 3.65 21.17
CA ASN A 23 17.73 2.57 21.65
C ASN A 23 17.46 1.21 21.00
N LEU A 24 17.00 1.21 19.73
CA LEU A 24 16.61 0.01 19.01
C LEU A 24 17.80 -0.82 18.48
N GLY A 25 19.01 -0.28 18.48
CA GLY A 25 20.10 -0.92 17.75
C GLY A 25 21.43 -0.22 17.84
N ASN A 26 22.34 -0.58 16.93
CA ASN A 26 23.58 0.17 16.74
C ASN A 26 23.32 1.34 15.80
N VAL A 27 23.88 2.51 16.09
CA VAL A 27 23.71 3.70 15.25
C VAL A 27 25.05 4.06 14.61
N VAL A 28 25.01 4.26 13.29
CA VAL A 28 26.11 4.78 12.49
C VAL A 28 25.68 6.12 11.92
N GLU A 29 26.58 7.10 11.97
CA GLU A 29 26.39 8.41 11.35
C GLU A 29 27.29 8.49 10.12
N ASP A 30 26.71 8.78 8.96
CA ASP A 30 27.43 9.20 7.76
C ASP A 30 27.12 10.68 7.47
N GLU A 31 27.52 11.19 6.30
CA GLU A 31 27.30 12.59 5.94
C GLU A 31 25.81 12.92 5.73
N GLU A 32 25.00 11.95 5.28
CA GLU A 32 23.61 12.15 4.87
C GLU A 32 22.62 11.87 6.00
N LYS A 33 22.84 10.83 6.80
CA LYS A 33 21.84 10.31 7.74
C LYS A 33 22.40 9.60 8.96
N LEU A 34 21.52 9.36 9.92
CA LEU A 34 21.73 8.45 11.04
C LEU A 34 21.06 7.11 10.73
N THR A 35 21.86 6.05 10.62
CA THR A 35 21.35 4.71 10.33
C THR A 35 21.36 3.84 11.59
N CYS A 36 20.18 3.41 12.03
CA CYS A 36 19.99 2.50 13.15
C CYS A 36 19.78 1.06 12.66
N TYR A 37 20.76 0.20 12.90
CA TYR A 37 20.66 -1.25 12.66
C TYR A 37 19.96 -1.92 13.83
N VAL A 38 18.68 -2.22 13.65
CA VAL A 38 17.78 -2.70 14.70
C VAL A 38 18.22 -4.08 15.18
N LYS A 39 18.35 -4.24 16.50
CA LYS A 39 18.69 -5.51 17.13
C LYS A 39 17.45 -6.18 17.68
N ARG A 40 17.29 -7.47 17.38
CA ARG A 40 16.18 -8.29 17.88
C ARG A 40 15.95 -8.21 19.39
N SER A 41 17.04 -8.15 20.17
CA SER A 41 17.02 -8.08 21.63
C SER A 41 16.55 -6.73 22.20
N LYS A 42 16.46 -5.69 21.36
CA LYS A 42 15.96 -4.36 21.74
C LYS A 42 14.50 -4.15 21.35
N VAL A 43 13.93 -5.02 20.52
CA VAL A 43 12.53 -4.96 20.13
C VAL A 43 11.65 -5.40 21.29
N LYS A 44 10.71 -4.53 21.69
CA LYS A 44 9.81 -4.80 22.81
C LYS A 44 8.78 -5.86 22.42
N LYS A 45 8.66 -6.88 23.26
CA LYS A 45 7.54 -7.81 23.25
C LYS A 45 6.49 -7.34 24.24
N LYS A 46 5.24 -7.23 23.83
CA LYS A 46 4.10 -7.08 24.72
C LYS A 46 3.09 -8.17 24.39
N ASP A 47 2.80 -9.01 25.38
CA ASP A 47 1.93 -10.18 25.22
C ASP A 47 2.40 -11.09 24.06
N TYR A 48 1.57 -11.26 23.03
CA TYR A 48 1.86 -12.08 21.86
C TYR A 48 2.55 -11.33 20.72
N ASN A 49 2.79 -10.02 20.87
CA ASN A 49 3.15 -9.14 19.78
C ASN A 49 4.51 -8.46 19.99
N TYR A 50 5.21 -8.17 18.89
CA TYR A 50 6.37 -7.29 18.87
C TYR A 50 6.00 -5.95 18.25
N THR A 51 6.57 -4.89 18.81
CA THR A 51 6.42 -3.54 18.26
C THR A 51 7.80 -2.94 18.02
N ILE A 52 8.05 -2.52 16.78
CA ILE A 52 9.22 -1.75 16.37
C ILE A 52 8.72 -0.34 16.06
N ALA A 53 9.04 0.61 16.94
CA ALA A 53 8.64 2.00 16.80
C ALA A 53 9.86 2.85 16.38
N CYS A 54 9.91 3.18 15.10
CA CYS A 54 10.92 3.98 14.44
C CYS A 54 10.50 5.45 14.45
N PHE A 55 11.41 6.33 14.83
CA PHE A 55 11.13 7.77 14.94
C PHE A 55 12.21 8.58 14.24
N GLY A 56 11.80 9.49 13.37
CA GLY A 56 12.61 10.64 12.98
C GLY A 56 12.73 11.66 14.12
N ILE A 57 13.40 12.77 13.85
CA ILE A 57 13.54 13.87 14.81
C ILE A 57 12.16 14.49 15.11
N GLY A 58 11.42 14.85 14.05
CA GLY A 58 10.09 15.44 14.13
C GLY A 58 10.04 16.73 14.95
N GLU A 59 8.85 17.07 15.46
CA GLU A 59 8.63 18.29 16.26
C GLU A 59 8.83 18.13 17.76
N ASN A 60 9.25 16.96 18.22
CA ASN A 60 9.44 16.70 19.65
C ASN A 60 10.53 17.62 20.23
N LYS A 61 10.15 18.46 21.19
CA LYS A 61 11.01 19.49 21.78
C LYS A 61 12.29 18.93 22.38
N ASP A 62 12.23 17.76 23.02
CA ASP A 62 13.41 17.18 23.69
C ASP A 62 14.36 16.51 22.68
N ARG A 63 13.81 15.87 21.64
CA ARG A 63 14.62 15.38 20.50
C ARG A 63 15.33 16.53 19.79
N LYS A 64 14.62 17.62 19.45
CA LYS A 64 15.21 18.82 18.84
C LYS A 64 16.32 19.46 19.68
N LYS A 65 16.17 19.49 21.01
CA LYS A 65 17.22 19.99 21.91
C LYS A 65 18.48 19.14 21.84
N ILE A 66 18.34 17.81 21.89
CA ILE A 66 19.47 16.87 21.83
C ILE A 66 20.14 16.96 20.46
N GLU A 67 19.35 16.89 19.41
CA GLU A 67 19.79 17.00 18.02
C GLU A 67 20.60 18.29 17.78
N LYS A 68 20.10 19.46 18.22
CA LYS A 68 20.84 20.72 18.14
C LYS A 68 22.11 20.74 19.00
N ALA A 69 22.04 20.25 20.24
CA ALA A 69 23.18 20.24 21.17
C ALA A 69 24.34 19.38 20.64
N TYR A 70 24.01 18.30 19.95
CA TYR A 70 24.97 17.38 19.37
C TYR A 70 25.14 17.56 17.85
N LYS A 71 24.56 18.56 17.18
CA LYS A 71 24.68 18.71 15.72
C LYS A 71 24.36 17.40 14.97
N LEU A 72 23.18 16.85 15.23
CA LEU A 72 22.65 15.61 14.66
C LEU A 72 21.40 15.87 13.81
N ASP A 73 21.32 17.06 13.20
CA ASP A 73 20.22 17.48 12.33
C ASP A 73 20.31 16.73 11.00
N LYS A 74 19.90 15.46 11.03
CA LYS A 74 20.00 14.53 9.91
C LYS A 74 18.77 13.63 9.88
N PRO A 75 18.30 13.21 8.69
CA PRO A 75 17.32 12.14 8.56
C PRO A 75 17.74 10.87 9.31
N ILE A 76 16.74 10.11 9.78
CA ILE A 76 16.97 8.85 10.48
C ILE A 76 16.43 7.71 9.63
N CYS A 77 17.30 6.72 9.39
CA CYS A 77 16.99 5.47 8.70
C CYS A 77 17.08 4.30 9.68
N TYR A 78 16.13 3.39 9.63
CA TYR A 78 16.12 2.15 10.40
C TYR A 78 16.29 0.97 9.46
N VAL A 79 17.28 0.13 9.72
CA VAL A 79 17.53 -1.11 8.98
C VAL A 79 17.17 -2.29 9.88
N ILE A 80 16.10 -2.98 9.51
CA ILE A 80 15.62 -4.22 10.13
C ILE A 80 16.05 -5.35 9.19
N ASP A 81 17.19 -5.97 9.51
CA ASP A 81 17.86 -6.94 8.63
C ASP A 81 18.03 -8.28 9.33
N GLY A 82 17.63 -9.38 8.67
CA GLY A 82 17.89 -10.73 9.16
C GLY A 82 17.11 -11.11 10.43
N LEU A 83 16.02 -10.42 10.75
CA LEU A 83 15.28 -10.67 11.99
C LEU A 83 14.16 -11.69 11.80
N GLU A 84 14.11 -12.67 12.69
CA GLU A 84 13.07 -13.71 12.71
C GLU A 84 12.05 -13.52 13.85
N PHE A 85 10.77 -13.64 13.49
CA PHE A 85 9.60 -13.50 14.37
C PHE A 85 8.58 -14.62 14.09
N LYS A 86 8.95 -15.85 14.41
CA LYS A 86 8.24 -17.07 13.96
C LYS A 86 6.80 -17.25 14.46
N LYS A 87 6.48 -16.81 15.67
CA LYS A 87 5.19 -17.12 16.34
C LYS A 87 4.44 -15.88 16.83
N HIS A 88 4.82 -14.70 16.32
CA HIS A 88 4.40 -13.43 16.89
C HIS A 88 4.02 -12.46 15.80
N GLN A 89 2.94 -11.71 16.05
CA GLN A 89 2.59 -10.56 15.22
C GLN A 89 3.61 -9.46 15.43
N VAL A 90 4.00 -8.84 14.32
CA VAL A 90 4.94 -7.72 14.33
C VAL A 90 4.28 -6.49 13.78
N TYR A 91 4.34 -5.42 14.55
CA TYR A 91 3.94 -4.09 14.16
C TYR A 91 5.19 -3.24 13.97
N VAL A 92 5.34 -2.66 12.79
CA VAL A 92 6.40 -1.70 12.47
C VAL A 92 5.75 -0.36 12.23
N PHE A 93 6.09 0.60 13.08
CA PHE A 93 5.60 1.97 12.99
C PHE A 93 6.75 2.92 12.71
N GLY A 94 6.65 3.73 11.67
CA GLY A 94 7.55 4.83 11.38
C GLY A 94 6.86 6.17 11.58
N TYR A 95 7.48 7.08 12.32
CA TYR A 95 6.95 8.40 12.60
C TYR A 95 7.94 9.49 12.20
N ASN A 96 7.42 10.67 11.88
CA ASN A 96 8.19 11.89 11.63
C ASN A 96 9.20 11.74 10.47
N ASP A 97 8.70 11.28 9.32
CA ASP A 97 9.42 11.20 8.04
C ASP A 97 10.71 10.36 8.10
N CYS A 98 10.73 9.32 8.94
CA CYS A 98 11.86 8.39 8.98
C CYS A 98 11.83 7.41 7.80
N GLU A 99 13.01 6.92 7.43
CA GLU A 99 13.15 5.81 6.49
C GLU A 99 13.19 4.47 7.27
N VAL A 100 12.48 3.46 6.78
CA VAL A 100 12.48 2.10 7.33
C VAL A 100 12.74 1.09 6.22
N ILE A 101 13.81 0.32 6.36
CA ILE A 101 14.19 -0.76 5.44
C ILE A 101 14.03 -2.09 6.18
N ILE A 102 13.11 -2.91 5.72
CA ILE A 102 12.88 -4.28 6.19
C ILE A 102 13.45 -5.21 5.13
N LYS A 103 14.51 -5.95 5.48
CA LYS A 103 15.15 -6.86 4.53
C LYS A 103 15.57 -8.19 5.14
N ASN A 104 15.54 -9.26 4.35
CA ASN A 104 15.96 -10.60 4.76
C ASN A 104 15.29 -11.07 6.06
N CYS A 105 14.07 -10.61 6.34
CA CYS A 105 13.37 -10.91 7.58
C CYS A 105 12.39 -12.08 7.40
N SER A 106 11.97 -12.69 8.51
CA SER A 106 10.93 -13.73 8.51
C SER A 106 9.88 -13.45 9.58
N PHE A 107 8.65 -13.20 9.14
CA PHE A 107 7.47 -12.93 9.98
C PHE A 107 6.52 -14.11 9.90
N GLY A 108 6.46 -14.92 10.96
CA GLY A 108 5.70 -16.18 10.93
C GLY A 108 4.24 -16.08 11.36
N LEU A 109 3.78 -14.90 11.82
CA LEU A 109 2.39 -14.68 12.19
C LEU A 109 2.01 -13.21 12.02
N ASP A 110 1.62 -12.79 10.82
CA ASP A 110 1.27 -11.42 10.41
C ASP A 110 2.38 -10.36 10.55
N LEU A 111 2.37 -9.44 9.59
CA LEU A 111 3.17 -8.21 9.61
C LEU A 111 2.22 -7.04 9.33
N CYS A 112 2.30 -6.00 10.15
CA CYS A 112 1.58 -4.76 9.94
C CYS A 112 2.60 -3.61 9.93
N VAL A 113 2.62 -2.85 8.83
CA VAL A 113 3.58 -1.76 8.64
C VAL A 113 2.83 -0.47 8.34
N HIS A 114 3.15 0.57 9.11
CA HIS A 114 2.67 1.93 8.87
C HIS A 114 3.83 2.91 9.09
N VAL A 115 4.33 3.51 8.03
CA VAL A 115 5.50 4.40 8.07
C VAL A 115 5.13 5.77 7.51
N ASN A 116 5.04 6.78 8.37
CA ASN A 116 5.01 8.17 7.93
C ASN A 116 6.42 8.57 7.50
N GLY A 117 6.73 8.35 6.22
CA GLY A 117 8.04 8.45 5.61
C GLY A 117 8.23 7.40 4.52
N LYS A 118 9.48 6.98 4.28
CA LYS A 118 9.81 5.98 3.26
C LYS A 118 9.91 4.59 3.88
N CYS A 119 9.26 3.60 3.26
CA CYS A 119 9.41 2.19 3.63
C CYS A 119 9.96 1.38 2.44
N THR A 120 10.91 0.48 2.71
CA THR A 120 11.38 -0.53 1.74
C THR A 120 11.18 -1.91 2.33
N LEU A 121 10.48 -2.78 1.61
CA LEU A 121 10.37 -4.21 1.86
C LEU A 121 11.20 -4.95 0.82
N ASP A 122 12.19 -5.72 1.25
CA ASP A 122 13.18 -6.35 0.39
C ASP A 122 13.40 -7.81 0.82
N ASN A 123 13.21 -8.77 -0.08
CA ASN A 123 13.49 -10.20 0.17
C ASN A 123 13.06 -10.68 1.57
N THR A 124 11.75 -10.68 1.86
CA THR A 124 11.23 -10.90 3.22
C THR A 124 10.09 -11.91 3.23
N ASP A 125 10.17 -12.91 4.11
CA ASP A 125 9.14 -13.91 4.29
C ASP A 125 8.06 -13.42 5.24
N ILE A 126 6.80 -13.51 4.84
CA ILE A 126 5.62 -13.09 5.57
C ILE A 126 4.57 -14.18 5.50
N LYS A 127 4.23 -14.75 6.65
CA LYS A 127 3.02 -15.55 6.81
C LYS A 127 1.92 -14.67 7.37
N THR A 128 0.79 -14.59 6.70
CA THR A 128 -0.37 -13.81 7.16
C THR A 128 -1.63 -14.68 7.23
N PHE A 129 -2.50 -14.39 8.18
CA PHE A 129 -3.72 -15.17 8.37
C PHE A 129 -4.76 -14.91 7.28
N SER A 130 -5.11 -13.64 7.06
CA SER A 130 -6.10 -13.23 6.05
C SER A 130 -5.87 -11.87 5.42
N TYR A 131 -5.01 -11.05 6.00
CA TYR A 131 -4.88 -9.65 5.61
C TYR A 131 -3.46 -9.16 5.90
N LEU A 132 -2.73 -8.81 4.84
CA LEU A 132 -1.45 -8.11 4.93
C LEU A 132 -1.67 -6.66 4.52
N SER A 133 -1.19 -5.73 5.33
CA SER A 133 -1.22 -4.29 5.02
C SER A 133 0.11 -3.64 5.33
N ILE A 134 0.70 -3.06 4.30
CA ILE A 134 1.97 -2.33 4.36
C ILE A 134 1.73 -0.97 3.77
N ASN A 135 1.85 0.07 4.60
CA ASN A 135 1.56 1.44 4.23
C ASN A 135 2.73 2.37 4.53
N ALA A 136 3.01 3.29 3.61
CA ALA A 136 4.01 4.33 3.81
C ALA A 136 3.62 5.65 3.12
N ASN A 137 4.47 6.69 3.19
CA ASN A 137 4.33 7.83 2.27
C ASN A 137 4.90 7.46 0.90
N GLU A 138 6.13 6.93 0.90
CA GLU A 138 6.76 6.28 -0.25
C GLU A 138 7.03 4.82 0.09
N LEU A 139 6.64 3.90 -0.78
CA LEU A 139 6.82 2.47 -0.58
C LEU A 139 7.62 1.84 -1.71
N VAL A 140 8.66 1.08 -1.36
CA VAL A 140 9.41 0.25 -2.30
C VAL A 140 9.23 -1.21 -1.90
N VAL A 141 8.77 -2.06 -2.82
CA VAL A 141 8.70 -3.50 -2.65
C VAL A 141 9.62 -4.14 -3.67
N LYS A 142 10.62 -4.90 -3.23
CA LYS A 142 11.58 -5.47 -4.16
C LYS A 142 12.09 -6.86 -3.79
N ASN A 143 12.59 -7.58 -4.79
CA ASN A 143 13.17 -8.91 -4.64
C ASN A 143 12.23 -9.90 -3.93
N MET A 144 10.92 -9.78 -4.16
CA MET A 144 9.94 -10.66 -3.53
C MET A 144 9.67 -11.87 -4.43
N SER A 145 9.60 -13.07 -3.86
CA SER A 145 9.12 -14.27 -4.55
C SER A 145 7.67 -14.60 -4.16
N SER A 146 6.96 -15.28 -5.04
CA SER A 146 5.53 -15.59 -4.89
C SER A 146 5.18 -16.45 -3.67
N ASP A 147 6.16 -17.18 -3.14
CA ASP A 147 6.05 -18.02 -1.95
C ASP A 147 6.42 -17.30 -0.66
N GLN A 148 7.05 -16.12 -0.74
CA GLN A 148 7.45 -15.35 0.43
C GLN A 148 6.26 -14.70 1.13
N ILE A 149 5.14 -14.45 0.44
CA ILE A 149 3.89 -14.02 1.10
C ILE A 149 2.92 -15.19 1.15
N GLU A 150 2.95 -15.92 2.26
CA GLU A 150 2.07 -17.06 2.51
C GLU A 150 0.80 -16.62 3.24
N VAL A 151 -0.34 -16.65 2.54
CA VAL A 151 -1.66 -16.50 3.19
C VAL A 151 -2.17 -17.86 3.68
N MET A 152 -2.68 -17.91 4.92
CA MET A 152 -3.17 -19.15 5.55
C MET A 152 -4.64 -19.44 5.26
N ARG A 153 -5.49 -18.41 5.10
CA ARG A 153 -6.91 -18.59 4.77
C ARG A 153 -7.17 -18.66 3.27
N SER A 154 -8.33 -19.24 2.93
CA SER A 154 -8.78 -19.42 1.55
C SER A 154 -9.13 -18.10 0.87
N LYS A 155 -9.75 -17.15 1.57
CA LYS A 155 -10.00 -15.77 1.10
C LYS A 155 -9.08 -14.83 1.86
N SER A 156 -8.24 -14.09 1.15
CA SER A 156 -7.27 -13.19 1.77
C SER A 156 -6.98 -11.96 0.92
N HIS A 157 -6.39 -10.94 1.54
CA HIS A 157 -6.01 -9.71 0.86
C HIS A 157 -4.57 -9.34 1.21
N ILE A 158 -3.79 -9.05 0.18
CA ILE A 158 -2.45 -8.48 0.26
C ILE A 158 -2.55 -7.04 -0.25
N GLY A 159 -2.42 -6.07 0.65
CA GLY A 159 -2.56 -4.65 0.35
C GLY A 159 -1.26 -3.87 0.58
N PHE A 160 -0.86 -3.11 -0.43
CA PHE A 160 0.22 -2.14 -0.37
C PHE A 160 -0.33 -0.73 -0.60
N GLY A 161 -0.08 0.18 0.33
CA GLY A 161 -0.57 1.55 0.29
C GLY A 161 0.56 2.58 0.36
N ALA A 162 0.43 3.65 -0.41
CA ALA A 162 1.31 4.81 -0.29
C ALA A 162 0.54 6.13 -0.43
N SER A 163 0.88 7.14 0.37
CA SER A 163 0.29 8.48 0.19
C SER A 163 0.87 9.23 -1.00
N ASP A 164 2.03 8.85 -1.51
CA ASP A 164 2.67 9.44 -2.68
C ASP A 164 2.88 8.41 -3.78
N LYS A 165 3.89 7.53 -3.64
CA LYS A 165 4.27 6.56 -4.68
C LYS A 165 4.58 5.16 -4.17
N ILE A 166 4.37 4.17 -5.05
CA ILE A 166 4.79 2.78 -4.87
C ILE A 166 5.71 2.37 -6.03
N ASP A 167 6.89 1.84 -5.70
CA ASP A 167 7.78 1.18 -6.65
C ASP A 167 7.83 -0.33 -6.36
N VAL A 168 7.46 -1.17 -7.32
CA VAL A 168 7.56 -2.64 -7.26
C VAL A 168 8.62 -3.10 -8.24
N ILE A 169 9.68 -3.74 -7.75
CA ILE A 169 10.90 -4.02 -8.53
C ILE A 169 11.32 -5.47 -8.36
N ASP A 170 11.63 -6.19 -9.43
CA ASP A 170 12.17 -7.55 -9.39
C ASP A 170 11.34 -8.51 -8.49
N SER A 171 10.01 -8.43 -8.58
CA SER A 171 9.11 -9.04 -7.60
C SER A 171 7.98 -9.86 -8.22
N ASN A 172 7.74 -11.05 -7.67
CA ASN A 172 6.59 -11.89 -7.94
C ASN A 172 5.68 -11.89 -6.71
N ILE A 173 4.52 -11.23 -6.79
CA ILE A 173 3.64 -11.01 -5.65
C ILE A 173 2.31 -11.74 -5.86
N GLY A 174 1.90 -12.49 -4.85
CA GLY A 174 0.63 -13.22 -4.82
C GLY A 174 0.68 -14.57 -5.54
N ASN A 175 -0.49 -15.21 -5.70
CA ASN A 175 -0.58 -16.59 -6.19
C ASN A 175 -1.91 -16.88 -6.89
N LYS A 176 -1.82 -17.43 -8.10
CA LYS A 176 -2.95 -17.77 -8.99
C LYS A 176 -3.81 -18.94 -8.45
N LYS A 177 -3.22 -19.81 -7.62
CA LYS A 177 -3.88 -21.01 -7.06
C LYS A 177 -4.68 -20.72 -5.79
N LYS A 178 -4.59 -19.52 -5.23
CA LYS A 178 -5.26 -19.12 -3.99
C LYS A 178 -6.25 -17.99 -4.29
N ASN A 179 -7.35 -17.95 -3.54
CA ASN A 179 -8.35 -16.89 -3.67
C ASN A 179 -7.87 -15.63 -2.90
N ILE A 180 -6.93 -14.92 -3.51
CA ILE A 180 -6.27 -13.75 -2.95
C ILE A 180 -6.61 -12.51 -3.79
N ARG A 181 -7.00 -11.42 -3.11
CA ARG A 181 -6.97 -10.09 -3.70
C ARG A 181 -5.60 -9.47 -3.46
N VAL A 182 -4.96 -8.94 -4.50
CA VAL A 182 -3.73 -8.17 -4.38
C VAL A 182 -4.03 -6.73 -4.79
N SER A 183 -3.75 -5.75 -3.93
CA SER A 183 -4.02 -4.35 -4.24
C SER A 183 -2.81 -3.45 -4.01
N PHE A 184 -2.64 -2.50 -4.92
CA PHE A 184 -1.71 -1.39 -4.82
C PHE A 184 -2.50 -0.09 -4.89
N THR A 185 -2.34 0.77 -3.88
CA THR A 185 -3.01 2.07 -3.82
C THR A 185 -1.99 3.15 -3.53
N ALA A 186 -1.71 3.99 -4.52
CA ALA A 186 -0.87 5.17 -4.41
C ALA A 186 -1.68 6.41 -4.80
N THR A 187 -1.31 7.60 -4.32
CA THR A 187 -1.97 8.84 -4.77
C THR A 187 -1.46 9.28 -6.13
N ASN A 188 -0.13 9.31 -6.30
CA ASN A 188 0.51 9.95 -7.44
C ASN A 188 1.05 8.93 -8.45
N GLU A 189 1.89 8.00 -8.02
CA GLU A 189 2.58 7.11 -8.95
C GLU A 189 2.65 5.66 -8.46
N LEU A 190 2.38 4.72 -9.38
CA LEU A 190 2.62 3.29 -9.19
C LEU A 190 3.51 2.81 -10.33
N ASN A 191 4.73 2.39 -9.99
CA ASN A 191 5.69 1.83 -10.92
C ASN A 191 5.86 0.33 -10.65
N ILE A 192 5.74 -0.48 -11.69
CA ILE A 192 5.95 -1.93 -11.64
C ILE A 192 6.99 -2.30 -12.70
N SER A 193 8.15 -2.77 -12.25
CA SER A 193 9.30 -3.06 -13.08
C SER A 193 9.82 -4.46 -12.84
N ASN A 194 10.07 -5.21 -13.93
CA ASN A 194 10.49 -6.62 -13.92
C ASN A 194 9.73 -7.47 -12.87
N SER A 195 8.40 -7.32 -12.81
CA SER A 195 7.58 -7.85 -11.71
C SER A 195 6.26 -8.46 -12.18
N ASN A 196 5.85 -9.57 -11.56
CA ASN A 196 4.59 -10.24 -11.85
C ASN A 196 3.64 -10.19 -10.66
N ILE A 197 2.48 -9.59 -10.86
CA ILE A 197 1.43 -9.48 -9.85
C ILE A 197 0.35 -10.49 -10.16
N THR A 198 0.02 -11.35 -9.21
CA THR A 198 -0.91 -12.45 -9.43
C THR A 198 -1.92 -12.61 -8.30
N GLY A 199 -3.20 -12.72 -8.63
CA GLY A 199 -4.24 -13.04 -7.65
C GLY A 199 -5.50 -13.64 -8.27
N LYS A 200 -6.54 -13.81 -7.45
CA LYS A 200 -7.91 -13.93 -7.95
C LYS A 200 -8.37 -12.59 -8.52
N GLU A 201 -8.15 -11.54 -7.75
CA GLU A 201 -8.39 -10.14 -8.13
C GLU A 201 -7.08 -9.38 -7.98
N VAL A 202 -6.74 -8.55 -8.96
CA VAL A 202 -5.61 -7.62 -8.88
C VAL A 202 -6.14 -6.21 -9.07
N GLU A 203 -5.75 -5.30 -8.19
CA GLU A 203 -6.22 -3.94 -8.22
C GLU A 203 -5.07 -2.95 -8.12
N CYS A 204 -5.06 -1.97 -9.02
CA CYS A 204 -4.08 -0.91 -9.05
C CYS A 204 -4.82 0.43 -9.10
N GLU A 205 -4.58 1.27 -8.09
CA GLU A 205 -5.11 2.62 -8.00
C GLU A 205 -3.95 3.61 -7.84
N SER A 206 -3.85 4.54 -8.78
CA SER A 206 -2.86 5.64 -8.76
C SER A 206 -3.18 6.66 -9.84
N SER A 207 -2.82 7.93 -9.64
CA SER A 207 -2.96 8.95 -10.70
C SER A 207 -2.24 8.54 -11.99
N VAL A 208 -1.03 7.98 -11.87
CA VAL A 208 -0.26 7.39 -12.97
C VAL A 208 0.14 5.95 -12.63
N ILE A 209 -0.06 5.04 -13.58
CA ILE A 209 0.37 3.63 -13.49
C ILE A 209 1.36 3.33 -14.62
N ASN A 210 2.60 3.00 -14.26
CA ASN A 210 3.64 2.59 -15.19
C ASN A 210 4.00 1.12 -14.96
N VAL A 211 3.78 0.28 -15.97
CA VAL A 211 4.16 -1.14 -15.95
C VAL A 211 5.09 -1.42 -17.11
N ASP A 212 6.30 -1.91 -16.85
CA ASP A 212 7.24 -2.21 -17.95
C ASP A 212 6.86 -3.48 -18.72
N GLU A 213 7.50 -3.67 -19.88
CA GLU A 213 7.20 -4.79 -20.78
C GLU A 213 7.53 -6.16 -20.17
N SER A 214 8.47 -6.22 -19.22
CA SER A 214 8.83 -7.44 -18.49
C SER A 214 7.86 -7.76 -17.34
N SER A 215 6.95 -6.84 -17.03
CA SER A 215 6.00 -6.96 -15.94
C SER A 215 4.62 -7.41 -16.43
N SER A 216 3.83 -7.98 -15.53
CA SER A 216 2.46 -8.40 -15.86
C SER A 216 1.51 -8.34 -14.67
N LEU A 217 0.24 -8.07 -14.97
CA LEU A 217 -0.88 -8.19 -14.04
C LEU A 217 -1.71 -9.41 -14.44
N THR A 218 -1.77 -10.43 -13.59
CA THR A 218 -2.59 -11.61 -13.84
C THR A 218 -3.66 -11.82 -12.77
N ALA A 219 -4.91 -12.02 -13.19
CA ALA A 219 -6.01 -12.35 -12.31
C ALA A 219 -6.85 -13.50 -12.88
N THR A 220 -7.35 -14.40 -12.02
CA THR A 220 -8.29 -15.45 -12.46
C THR A 220 -9.73 -14.94 -12.60
N ASP A 221 -10.05 -13.80 -11.98
CA ASP A 221 -11.38 -13.17 -11.99
C ASP A 221 -11.32 -11.81 -12.70
N LYS A 222 -10.62 -10.82 -12.12
CA LYS A 222 -10.52 -9.50 -12.74
C LYS A 222 -9.28 -8.71 -12.37
N VAL A 223 -8.87 -7.83 -13.28
CA VAL A 223 -7.90 -6.75 -13.03
C VAL A 223 -8.64 -5.42 -13.00
N THR A 224 -8.53 -4.67 -11.91
CA THR A 224 -9.11 -3.33 -11.78
C THR A 224 -8.00 -2.28 -11.84
N LEU A 225 -8.13 -1.32 -12.74
CA LEU A 225 -7.26 -0.16 -12.87
C LEU A 225 -8.06 1.11 -12.60
N LYS A 226 -7.62 1.90 -11.63
CA LYS A 226 -8.17 3.23 -11.35
C LYS A 226 -7.07 4.27 -11.51
N THR A 227 -7.09 4.99 -12.63
CA THR A 227 -5.97 5.86 -13.02
C THR A 227 -6.37 6.91 -14.05
N ASN A 228 -5.62 8.01 -14.07
CA ASN A 228 -5.76 9.08 -15.07
C ASN A 228 -4.84 8.83 -16.28
N ASP A 229 -3.69 8.20 -16.05
CA ASP A 229 -2.72 7.92 -17.11
C ASP A 229 -1.97 6.60 -16.89
N PHE A 230 -1.71 5.91 -18.00
CA PHE A 230 -1.00 4.64 -17.97
C PHE A 230 -0.29 4.36 -19.30
N ASN A 231 0.86 3.69 -19.21
CA ASN A 231 1.54 3.10 -20.36
C ASN A 231 0.89 1.75 -20.76
N PRO A 232 1.22 1.14 -21.91
CA PRO A 232 0.73 -0.19 -22.25
C PRO A 232 1.04 -1.23 -21.16
N ILE A 233 0.03 -1.99 -20.73
CA ILE A 233 0.16 -2.97 -19.63
C ILE A 233 -0.13 -4.38 -20.14
N ASN A 234 0.73 -5.35 -19.82
CA ASN A 234 0.45 -6.76 -20.04
C ASN A 234 -0.55 -7.27 -19.01
N ILE A 235 -1.78 -7.55 -19.45
CA ILE A 235 -2.85 -8.04 -18.58
C ILE A 235 -3.30 -9.43 -19.02
N ASN A 236 -3.34 -10.35 -18.06
CA ASN A 236 -3.95 -11.66 -18.23
C ASN A 236 -5.10 -11.81 -17.23
N ALA A 237 -6.33 -11.59 -17.69
CA ALA A 237 -7.53 -11.73 -16.88
C ALA A 237 -8.77 -11.81 -17.78
N PRO A 238 -9.85 -12.50 -17.35
CA PRO A 238 -11.07 -12.56 -18.14
C PRO A 238 -11.85 -11.25 -18.13
N ILE A 239 -11.72 -10.44 -17.08
CA ILE A 239 -12.36 -9.12 -16.97
C ILE A 239 -11.31 -8.07 -16.63
N ILE A 240 -11.33 -6.95 -17.36
CA ILE A 240 -10.56 -5.75 -17.07
C ILE A 240 -11.54 -4.64 -16.70
N VAL A 241 -11.36 -4.00 -15.55
CA VAL A 241 -12.18 -2.88 -15.10
C VAL A 241 -11.32 -1.62 -15.09
N LEU A 242 -11.55 -0.69 -16.02
CA LEU A 242 -10.84 0.59 -16.08
C LEU A 242 -11.75 1.72 -15.62
N ASN A 243 -11.41 2.39 -14.52
CA ASN A 243 -12.19 3.51 -13.94
C ASN A 243 -13.69 3.20 -13.77
N GLY A 244 -14.00 1.95 -13.42
CA GLY A 244 -15.38 1.45 -13.24
C GLY A 244 -16.05 0.92 -14.51
N GLU A 245 -15.39 0.96 -15.67
CA GLU A 245 -15.90 0.39 -16.91
C GLU A 245 -15.34 -1.02 -17.14
N GLU A 246 -16.24 -2.00 -17.32
CA GLU A 246 -15.86 -3.40 -17.54
C GLU A 246 -15.61 -3.70 -19.03
N ILE A 247 -14.53 -4.42 -19.29
CA ILE A 247 -14.11 -4.89 -20.61
C ILE A 247 -13.88 -6.39 -20.49
N ALA A 248 -14.75 -7.17 -21.14
CA ALA A 248 -14.58 -8.61 -21.25
C ALA A 248 -13.38 -8.91 -22.17
N ASN A 249 -12.48 -9.78 -21.71
CA ASN A 249 -11.28 -10.16 -22.43
C ASN A 249 -11.36 -11.61 -22.91
N GLU A 250 -11.77 -11.79 -24.17
CA GLU A 250 -11.93 -13.11 -24.78
C GLU A 250 -10.60 -13.84 -25.05
N LYS A 251 -9.47 -13.12 -25.08
CA LYS A 251 -8.18 -13.67 -25.52
C LYS A 251 -7.27 -14.15 -24.38
N GLU A 252 -7.75 -14.15 -23.14
CA GLU A 252 -7.03 -14.43 -21.88
C GLU A 252 -5.81 -13.51 -21.63
N THR A 253 -4.93 -13.27 -22.60
CA THR A 253 -3.76 -12.39 -22.52
C THR A 253 -3.83 -11.27 -23.56
N VAL A 254 -3.79 -10.02 -23.11
CA VAL A 254 -3.82 -8.82 -23.98
C VAL A 254 -2.85 -7.76 -23.47
N VAL A 255 -2.17 -7.08 -24.40
CA VAL A 255 -1.48 -5.82 -24.10
C VAL A 255 -2.53 -4.71 -24.08
N PHE A 256 -2.92 -4.29 -22.88
CA PHE A 256 -3.90 -3.24 -22.68
C PHE A 256 -3.26 -1.88 -22.98
N LYS A 257 -3.74 -1.22 -24.02
CA LYS A 257 -3.22 0.08 -24.48
C LYS A 257 -4.23 1.17 -24.23
N LYS A 258 -3.73 2.38 -23.92
CA LYS A 258 -4.57 3.58 -23.89
C LYS A 258 -5.28 3.73 -25.22
N ILE A 259 -6.58 3.97 -25.17
CA ILE A 259 -7.37 4.31 -26.35
C ILE A 259 -6.95 5.73 -26.75
N THR A 260 -6.04 5.84 -27.71
CA THR A 260 -5.55 7.12 -28.23
C THR A 260 -6.28 7.57 -29.49
N ASP A 261 -7.05 6.68 -30.11
CA ASP A 261 -7.83 6.99 -31.30
C ASP A 261 -8.96 7.99 -30.98
N PRO A 262 -8.99 9.16 -31.66
CA PRO A 262 -9.98 10.21 -31.39
C PRO A 262 -11.42 9.75 -31.50
N LEU A 263 -11.72 8.85 -32.44
CA LEU A 263 -13.07 8.33 -32.64
C LEU A 263 -13.47 7.40 -31.48
N SER A 264 -12.55 6.57 -31.03
CA SER A 264 -12.74 5.69 -29.88
C SER A 264 -12.88 6.48 -28.56
N LEU A 265 -12.15 7.59 -28.40
CA LEU A 265 -12.35 8.54 -27.30
C LEU A 265 -13.75 9.17 -27.35
N LYS A 266 -14.20 9.64 -28.52
CA LYS A 266 -15.55 10.22 -28.70
C LYS A 266 -16.65 9.19 -28.45
N ARG A 267 -16.44 7.92 -28.82
CA ARG A 267 -17.36 6.82 -28.51
C ARG A 267 -17.44 6.58 -27.02
N LEU A 268 -16.31 6.58 -26.31
CA LEU A 268 -16.28 6.41 -24.86
C LEU A 268 -16.95 7.58 -24.12
N GLU A 269 -16.68 8.83 -24.54
CA GLU A 269 -17.37 10.03 -24.04
C GLU A 269 -18.89 9.91 -24.20
N LEU A 270 -19.35 9.45 -25.38
CA LEU A 270 -20.77 9.25 -25.65
C LEU A 270 -21.36 8.15 -24.76
N VAL A 271 -20.69 7.01 -24.60
CA VAL A 271 -21.15 5.92 -23.73
C VAL A 271 -21.29 6.41 -22.29
N ASN A 272 -20.34 7.20 -21.79
CA ASN A 272 -20.39 7.76 -20.44
C ASN A 272 -21.48 8.82 -20.26
N LEU A 273 -21.78 9.61 -21.30
CA LEU A 273 -22.93 10.50 -21.30
C LEU A 273 -24.24 9.70 -21.23
N LEU A 274 -24.37 8.65 -22.05
CA LEU A 274 -25.55 7.80 -22.08
C LEU A 274 -25.77 7.05 -20.76
N LYS A 275 -24.71 6.59 -20.09
CA LYS A 275 -24.79 6.01 -18.74
C LYS A 275 -25.33 7.02 -17.72
N ARG A 276 -24.86 8.27 -17.76
CA ARG A 276 -25.40 9.34 -16.89
C ARG A 276 -26.88 9.60 -17.15
N VAL A 277 -27.27 9.74 -18.41
CA VAL A 277 -28.67 9.94 -18.81
C VAL A 277 -29.52 8.76 -18.32
N LYS A 278 -29.06 7.52 -18.50
CA LYS A 278 -29.77 6.33 -18.00
C LYS A 278 -30.01 6.41 -16.49
N ASN A 279 -28.98 6.73 -15.70
CA ASN A 279 -29.10 6.82 -14.24
C ASN A 279 -30.05 7.94 -13.79
N GLU A 280 -30.06 9.07 -14.50
CA GLU A 280 -31.04 10.15 -14.25
C GLU A 280 -32.47 9.69 -14.59
N CYS A 281 -32.68 9.01 -15.71
CA CYS A 281 -33.98 8.44 -16.06
C CYS A 281 -34.47 7.42 -15.03
N GLU A 282 -33.58 6.56 -14.53
CA GLU A 282 -33.90 5.59 -13.47
C GLU A 282 -34.31 6.30 -12.18
N SER A 283 -33.60 7.37 -11.79
CA SER A 283 -33.93 8.19 -10.62
C SER A 283 -35.31 8.85 -10.75
N ILE A 284 -35.59 9.49 -11.90
CA ILE A 284 -36.88 10.14 -12.17
C ILE A 284 -38.03 9.13 -12.13
N ASN A 285 -37.81 7.93 -12.69
CA ASN A 285 -38.84 6.88 -12.65
C ASN A 285 -39.09 6.39 -11.23
N LEU A 286 -38.05 6.27 -10.40
CA LEU A 286 -38.21 5.89 -8.98
C LEU A 286 -38.99 6.94 -8.19
N GLU A 287 -38.70 8.23 -8.40
CA GLU A 287 -39.47 9.31 -7.78
C GLU A 287 -40.95 9.27 -8.17
N LYS A 288 -41.25 9.15 -9.47
CA LYS A 288 -42.64 9.03 -9.94
C LYS A 288 -43.36 7.82 -9.37
N VAL A 289 -42.70 6.67 -9.27
CA VAL A 289 -43.28 5.47 -8.66
C VAL A 289 -43.56 5.69 -7.18
N SER A 290 -42.72 6.45 -6.48
CA SER A 290 -42.96 6.84 -5.08
C SER A 290 -44.14 7.80 -4.94
N GLU A 291 -44.22 8.83 -5.79
CA GLU A 291 -45.36 9.77 -5.82
C GLU A 291 -46.69 9.04 -6.06
N TYR A 292 -46.74 8.13 -7.04
CA TYR A 292 -47.94 7.33 -7.30
C TYR A 292 -48.32 6.41 -6.12
N LYS A 293 -47.33 5.88 -5.38
CA LYS A 293 -47.59 5.09 -4.17
C LYS A 293 -48.17 5.97 -3.06
N GLU A 294 -47.61 7.15 -2.84
CA GLU A 294 -48.14 8.10 -1.85
C GLU A 294 -49.57 8.55 -2.20
N GLU A 295 -49.86 8.81 -3.48
CA GLU A 295 -51.22 9.13 -3.93
C GLU A 295 -52.21 7.98 -3.72
N LEU A 296 -51.79 6.73 -3.93
CA LEU A 296 -52.60 5.53 -3.70
C LEU A 296 -52.86 5.28 -2.21
N ASP A 297 -51.87 5.52 -1.34
CA ASP A 297 -51.99 5.34 0.10
C ASP A 297 -52.87 6.41 0.79
N VAL A 298 -53.02 7.58 0.17
CA VAL A 298 -53.86 8.69 0.67
C VAL A 298 -55.34 8.55 0.25
N GLN A 299 -55.67 7.74 -0.76
CA GLN A 299 -57.07 7.54 -1.17
C GLN A 299 -57.81 6.52 -0.29
N PRO A 300 -58.94 6.89 0.35
CA PRO A 300 -59.72 5.94 1.13
C PRO A 300 -60.32 4.86 0.21
N ILE A 301 -60.09 3.59 0.57
CA ILE A 301 -60.55 2.35 -0.12
C ILE A 301 -62.10 2.25 -0.27
N SER A 302 -62.87 3.22 0.22
CA SER A 302 -64.33 3.14 0.34
C SER A 302 -65.15 3.38 -0.94
N LYS A 303 -64.54 3.43 -2.13
CA LYS A 303 -65.31 3.64 -3.39
C LYS A 303 -65.26 2.54 -4.45
N VAL A 304 -64.56 1.41 -4.24
CA VAL A 304 -64.43 0.39 -5.29
C VAL A 304 -65.32 -0.85 -5.08
N LEU A 305 -66.05 -0.98 -3.97
CA LEU A 305 -67.03 -2.07 -3.81
C LEU A 305 -68.40 -1.52 -3.39
N LYS A 306 -69.13 -0.94 -4.34
CA LYS A 306 -70.60 -0.93 -4.24
C LYS A 306 -71.09 -2.33 -4.62
N ARG A 307 -71.78 -2.97 -3.67
CA ARG A 307 -72.65 -4.14 -3.93
C ARG A 307 -73.70 -3.81 -4.97
#